data_AF-A0A7C3ZPD0-F1
#
_entry.id   AF-A0A7C3ZPD0-F1
#
_cell.length_a   1.000
_cell.length_b   1.000
_cell.length_c   1.000
_cell.angle_alpha   90.00
_cell.angle_beta   90.00
_cell.angle_gamma   90.00
#
_symmetry.space_group_name_H-M   'P 1'
#
loop_
_entity.id
_entity.type
_entity.pdbx_description
1 polymer ?
#
loop_
_entity_poly.entity_id
_entity_poly.type
_entity_poly.pdbx_seq_one_letter_code
_entity_poly.pdbx_strand_id
1 'polypeptide(L)'
;MTRPLTRADKIEVFRLATRPLVARHGDRFEDGMSDAELEVALKDCLGIFGGSGGPERLSITYQGAGLKIWGAWHVQNHVTTPPLFAGTQTIRMAREVYAIPDPENKQMSLFKNTPA
;
A
#
# COMPACT_ATOMS: atom_id res chain seq x y z
N MET A 1 1.08 -28.05 -2.21
CA MET A 1 0.34 -27.21 -3.17
C MET A 1 0.25 -25.81 -2.59
N THR A 2 0.65 -24.79 -3.33
CA THR A 2 0.60 -23.39 -2.86
C THR A 2 -0.80 -22.85 -3.09
N ARG A 3 -1.52 -22.50 -2.01
CA ARG A 3 -2.80 -21.78 -2.11
C ARG A 3 -2.57 -20.42 -2.80
N PRO A 4 -3.20 -20.12 -3.95
CA PRO A 4 -3.04 -18.83 -4.60
C PRO A 4 -3.70 -17.72 -3.79
N LEU A 5 -3.15 -16.51 -3.87
CA LEU A 5 -3.71 -15.34 -3.19
C LEU A 5 -4.93 -14.80 -3.94
N THR A 6 -6.04 -14.65 -3.21
CA THR A 6 -7.22 -13.95 -3.70
C THR A 6 -7.01 -12.44 -3.71
N ARG A 7 -7.95 -11.67 -4.29
CA ARG A 7 -7.90 -10.20 -4.19
C ARG A 7 -7.99 -9.72 -2.74
N ALA A 8 -8.81 -10.38 -1.93
CA ALA A 8 -8.95 -10.06 -0.51
C ALA A 8 -7.63 -10.29 0.23
N ASP A 9 -6.95 -11.41 -0.03
CA ASP A 9 -5.65 -11.71 0.57
C ASP A 9 -4.62 -10.64 0.21
N LYS A 10 -4.61 -10.17 -1.05
CA LYS A 10 -3.70 -9.11 -1.51
C LYS A 10 -3.95 -7.78 -0.82
N ILE A 11 -5.22 -7.43 -0.58
CA ILE A 11 -5.60 -6.23 0.19
C ILE A 11 -5.18 -6.39 1.65
N GLU A 12 -5.34 -7.57 2.23
CA GLU A 12 -4.93 -7.84 3.61
C GLU A 12 -3.41 -7.76 3.77
N VAL A 13 -2.64 -8.37 2.87
CA VAL A 13 -1.17 -8.22 2.81
C VAL A 13 -0.79 -6.75 2.79
N PHE A 14 -1.43 -5.96 1.93
CA PHE A 14 -1.15 -4.54 1.80
C PHE A 14 -1.44 -3.78 3.09
N ARG A 15 -2.61 -4.01 3.69
CA ARG A 15 -3.00 -3.39 4.97
C ARG A 15 -2.03 -3.75 6.08
N LEU A 16 -1.64 -5.02 6.21
CA LEU A 16 -0.70 -5.47 7.24
C LEU A 16 0.67 -4.79 7.09
N ALA A 17 1.18 -4.69 5.86
CA ALA A 17 2.45 -4.02 5.58
C ALA A 17 2.39 -2.50 5.81
N THR A 18 1.22 -1.88 5.63
CA THR A 18 1.04 -0.43 5.70
C THR A 18 0.27 0.06 6.93
N ARG A 19 0.10 -0.77 7.97
CA ARG A 19 -0.54 -0.34 9.24
C ARG A 19 0.06 0.95 9.82
N PRO A 20 1.40 1.14 9.83
CA PRO A 20 2.00 2.38 10.32
C PRO A 20 1.60 3.62 9.51
N LEU A 21 1.30 3.48 8.21
CA LEU A 21 0.89 4.60 7.36
C LEU A 21 -0.37 5.26 7.91
N VAL A 22 -1.39 4.45 8.20
CA VAL A 22 -2.67 4.94 8.75
C VAL A 22 -2.45 5.56 10.13
N ALA A 23 -1.63 4.92 10.96
CA ALA A 23 -1.36 5.42 12.32
C ALA A 23 -0.59 6.76 12.33
N ARG A 24 0.25 7.02 11.33
CA ARG A 24 1.13 8.21 11.27
C ARG A 24 0.58 9.34 10.39
N HIS A 25 -0.22 9.02 9.38
CA HIS A 25 -0.63 9.96 8.33
C HIS A 25 -2.12 9.89 8.00
N GLY A 26 -2.91 9.09 8.73
CA GLY A 26 -4.33 8.89 8.44
C GLY A 26 -5.16 10.18 8.54
N ASP A 27 -4.74 11.12 9.37
CA ASP A 27 -5.30 12.47 9.47
C ASP A 27 -5.22 13.26 8.16
N ARG A 28 -4.20 12.98 7.33
CA ARG A 28 -3.97 13.66 6.05
C ARG A 28 -4.71 13.03 4.87
N PHE A 29 -5.38 11.89 5.06
CA PHE A 29 -6.00 11.17 3.95
C PHE A 29 -7.22 11.92 3.38
N GLU A 30 -7.97 12.65 4.22
CA GLU A 30 -9.15 13.41 3.79
C GLU A 30 -8.76 14.62 2.91
N ASP A 31 -7.67 15.29 3.26
CA ASP A 31 -7.12 16.41 2.48
C ASP A 31 -6.54 15.95 1.13
N GLY A 32 -6.17 14.67 1.05
CA GLY A 32 -5.50 14.08 -0.10
C GLY A 32 -3.98 14.24 -0.05
N MET A 33 -3.31 13.42 -0.86
CA MET A 33 -1.85 13.44 -1.00
C MET A 33 -1.50 13.30 -2.48
N SER A 34 -0.53 14.08 -2.96
CA SER A 34 0.09 13.86 -4.27
C SER A 34 0.81 12.51 -4.29
N ASP A 35 1.11 11.99 -5.49
CA ASP A 35 1.87 10.74 -5.62
C ASP A 35 3.26 10.81 -4.95
N ALA A 36 3.91 11.98 -5.01
CA ALA A 36 5.20 12.21 -4.38
C ALA A 36 5.12 12.21 -2.84
N GLU A 37 4.11 12.86 -2.26
CA GLU A 37 3.89 12.83 -0.82
C GLU A 37 3.52 11.43 -0.32
N LEU A 38 2.67 10.74 -1.07
CA LEU A 38 2.26 9.38 -0.73
C LEU A 38 3.44 8.41 -0.85
N GLU A 39 4.33 8.59 -1.83
CA GLU A 39 5.58 7.84 -1.93
C GLU A 39 6.48 8.05 -0.70
N VAL A 40 6.64 9.29 -0.24
CA VAL A 40 7.44 9.59 0.97
C VAL A 40 6.82 8.94 2.20
N ALA A 41 5.51 9.07 2.39
CA ALA A 41 4.79 8.47 3.50
C ALA A 41 4.88 6.93 3.49
N LEU A 42 4.79 6.31 2.30
CA LEU A 42 4.96 4.87 2.15
C LEU A 42 6.39 4.42 2.43
N LYS A 43 7.41 5.18 2.01
CA LYS A 43 8.82 4.89 2.35
C LYS A 43 9.06 4.92 3.86
N ASP A 44 8.54 5.93 4.55
CA ASP A 44 8.63 6.04 6.00
C ASP A 44 7.90 4.89 6.72
N CYS A 45 6.71 4.52 6.23
CA CYS A 45 5.93 3.42 6.76
C CYS A 45 6.63 2.06 6.62
N LEU A 46 7.18 1.76 5.42
CA LEU A 46 7.78 0.46 5.12
C LEU A 46 9.21 0.33 5.67
N GLY A 47 9.92 1.44 5.87
CA GLY A 47 11.27 1.47 6.42
C GLY A 47 12.31 0.74 5.55
N ILE A 48 13.42 0.32 6.15
CA ILE A 48 14.53 -0.34 5.43
C ILE A 48 14.11 -1.75 4.99
N PHE A 49 13.57 -2.54 5.92
CA PHE A 49 13.09 -3.89 5.70
C PHE A 49 12.26 -4.34 6.91
N GLY A 50 11.18 -5.10 6.67
CA GLY A 50 10.37 -5.68 7.73
C GLY A 50 9.46 -6.79 7.22
N GLY A 51 8.73 -7.41 8.14
CA GLY A 51 7.83 -8.50 7.81
C GLY A 51 7.11 -9.04 9.03
N SER A 52 6.10 -9.87 8.79
CA SER A 52 5.40 -10.61 9.83
C SER A 52 4.81 -11.90 9.27
N GLY A 53 4.44 -12.84 10.13
CA GLY A 53 3.83 -14.09 9.72
C GLY A 53 3.54 -15.00 10.90
N GLY A 54 3.01 -16.18 10.62
CA GLY A 54 2.74 -17.23 11.62
C GLY A 54 1.93 -18.37 11.02
N PRO A 55 1.72 -19.47 11.78
CA PRO A 55 0.85 -20.57 11.37
C PRO A 55 -0.54 -20.05 10.99
N GLU A 56 -1.08 -20.51 9.87
CA GLU A 56 -2.40 -20.12 9.34
C GLU A 56 -2.59 -18.61 9.10
N ARG A 57 -1.50 -17.84 9.01
CA ARG A 57 -1.52 -16.40 8.72
C ARG A 57 -0.72 -16.09 7.46
N LEU A 58 -1.08 -14.99 6.80
CA LEU A 58 -0.29 -14.47 5.69
C LEU A 58 1.12 -14.10 6.18
N SER A 59 2.13 -14.65 5.51
CA SER A 59 3.51 -14.20 5.64
C SER A 59 3.71 -13.01 4.73
N ILE A 60 4.15 -11.89 5.30
CA ILE A 60 4.45 -10.66 4.58
C ILE A 60 5.91 -10.28 4.76
N THR A 61 6.46 -9.65 3.75
CA THR A 61 7.77 -9.00 3.77
C THR A 61 7.63 -7.68 3.03
N TYR A 62 8.33 -6.64 3.47
CA TYR A 62 8.25 -5.34 2.83
C TYR A 62 9.54 -4.54 2.97
N GLN A 63 9.72 -3.57 2.07
CA GLN A 63 10.87 -2.69 2.01
C GLN A 63 10.47 -1.36 1.38
N GLY A 64 10.88 -0.24 1.98
CA GLY A 64 10.63 1.10 1.45
C GLY A 64 11.39 1.39 0.16
N ALA A 65 12.58 0.82 -0.02
CA ALA A 65 13.31 0.90 -1.28
C ALA A 65 12.53 0.22 -2.42
N GLY A 66 12.10 1.02 -3.41
CA GLY A 66 11.23 0.55 -4.49
C GLY A 66 9.80 0.22 -4.05
N LEU A 67 9.39 0.62 -2.84
CA LEU A 67 8.04 0.39 -2.29
C LEU A 67 7.56 -1.05 -2.42
N LYS A 68 8.41 -2.02 -2.06
CA LYS A 68 8.16 -3.43 -2.35
C LYS A 68 7.41 -4.10 -1.20
N ILE A 69 6.38 -4.87 -1.55
CA ILE A 69 5.61 -5.69 -0.61
C ILE A 69 5.44 -7.09 -1.21
N TRP A 70 5.80 -8.11 -0.44
CA TRP A 70 5.59 -9.52 -0.72
C TRP A 70 4.53 -10.06 0.24
N GLY A 71 3.79 -11.06 -0.22
CA GLY A 71 2.82 -11.75 0.61
C GLY A 71 2.50 -13.14 0.07
N ALA A 72 2.30 -14.10 0.98
CA ALA A 72 1.87 -15.45 0.66
C ALA A 72 1.35 -16.21 1.88
N TRP A 73 0.66 -17.34 1.65
CA TRP A 73 0.24 -18.27 2.70
C TRP A 73 1.39 -19.07 3.33
N HIS A 74 2.62 -18.94 2.82
CA HIS A 74 3.83 -19.57 3.34
C HIS A 74 4.98 -18.55 3.33
N VAL A 75 6.01 -18.79 4.13
CA VAL A 75 7.22 -17.95 4.13
C VAL A 75 7.86 -17.99 2.75
N GLN A 76 8.05 -16.81 2.15
CA GLN A 76 8.67 -16.69 0.83
C GLN A 76 10.06 -16.09 0.90
N ASN A 77 10.92 -16.53 -0.02
CA ASN A 77 12.21 -15.92 -0.23
C ASN A 77 12.04 -14.67 -1.12
N HIS A 78 12.10 -13.49 -0.51
CA HIS A 78 11.96 -12.19 -1.18
C HIS A 78 13.12 -11.88 -2.15
N VAL A 79 14.23 -12.62 -2.10
CA VAL A 79 15.35 -12.49 -3.05
C VAL A 79 15.03 -13.14 -4.39
N THR A 80 14.32 -14.26 -4.39
CA THR A 80 14.01 -15.04 -5.59
C THR A 80 12.58 -14.85 -6.08
N THR A 81 11.69 -14.36 -5.23
CA THR A 81 10.28 -14.16 -5.54
C THR A 81 10.02 -12.70 -5.91
N PRO A 82 9.32 -12.40 -7.01
CA PRO A 82 8.93 -11.02 -7.32
C PRO A 82 7.96 -10.47 -6.27
N PRO A 83 8.01 -9.16 -5.98
CA PRO A 83 7.06 -8.54 -5.06
C PRO A 83 5.64 -8.55 -5.64
N LEU A 84 4.67 -8.60 -4.75
CA LEU A 84 3.25 -8.51 -5.05
C LEU A 84 2.85 -7.08 -5.48
N PHE A 85 3.52 -6.09 -4.88
CA PHE A 85 3.42 -4.67 -5.18
C PHE A 85 4.80 -4.03 -5.22
N ALA A 86 5.05 -3.14 -6.17
CA ALA A 86 6.27 -2.34 -6.25
C ALA A 86 6.02 -0.97 -6.89
N GLY A 87 6.78 0.04 -6.47
CA GLY A 87 6.79 1.39 -7.04
C GLY A 87 5.38 1.99 -7.16
N THR A 88 5.02 2.43 -8.36
CA THR A 88 3.71 3.04 -8.66
C THR A 88 2.53 2.13 -8.41
N GLN A 89 2.70 0.81 -8.46
CA GLN A 89 1.64 -0.13 -8.12
C GLN A 89 1.29 -0.08 -6.63
N THR A 90 2.30 0.13 -5.77
CA THR A 90 2.10 0.29 -4.33
C THR A 90 1.37 1.59 -4.02
N ILE A 91 1.71 2.69 -4.72
CA ILE A 91 1.01 3.98 -4.60
C ILE A 91 -0.45 3.85 -5.01
N ARG A 92 -0.73 3.25 -6.18
CA ARG A 92 -2.10 2.99 -6.67
C ARG A 92 -2.90 2.14 -5.69
N MET A 93 -2.29 1.11 -5.12
CA MET A 93 -2.94 0.25 -4.14
C MET A 93 -3.21 0.98 -2.82
N ALA A 94 -2.33 1.89 -2.37
CA ALA A 94 -2.60 2.74 -1.21
C ALA A 94 -3.82 3.63 -1.46
N ARG A 95 -3.90 4.28 -2.63
CA ARG A 95 -5.06 5.09 -3.02
C ARG A 95 -6.34 4.27 -3.03
N GLU A 96 -6.30 3.07 -3.59
CA GLU A 96 -7.47 2.19 -3.64
C GLU A 96 -7.91 1.72 -2.25
N VAL A 97 -6.98 1.23 -1.42
CA VAL A 97 -7.29 0.63 -0.12
C VAL A 97 -7.73 1.66 0.91
N TYR A 98 -7.18 2.86 0.84
CA TYR A 98 -7.41 3.94 1.81
C TYR A 98 -8.24 5.10 1.26
N ALA A 99 -8.70 5.02 0.00
CA ALA A 99 -9.49 6.05 -0.67
C ALA A 99 -8.84 7.45 -0.65
N ILE A 100 -7.50 7.52 -0.77
CA ILE A 100 -6.74 8.79 -0.67
C ILE A 100 -6.89 9.58 -1.98
N PRO A 101 -7.52 10.77 -1.96
CA PRO A 101 -7.65 11.63 -3.13
C PRO A 101 -6.30 12.07 -3.67
N ASP A 102 -6.23 12.25 -4.99
CA ASP A 102 -5.10 12.89 -5.65
C ASP A 102 -5.44 14.36 -5.92
N PRO A 103 -4.83 15.32 -5.20
CA PRO A 103 -5.08 16.74 -5.41
C PRO A 103 -4.59 17.23 -6.78
N GLU A 104 -3.66 16.53 -7.42
CA GLU A 104 -3.15 16.88 -8.76
C GLU A 104 -4.03 16.35 -9.89
N ASN A 105 -4.97 15.45 -9.57
CA ASN A 105 -5.94 14.94 -10.53
C ASN A 105 -7.02 16.00 -10.81
N LYS A 106 -6.69 16.89 -11.77
CA LYS A 106 -7.54 18.01 -12.23
C LYS A 106 -8.92 17.58 -12.71
N GLN A 107 -9.17 16.29 -12.95
CA GLN A 107 -10.49 15.80 -13.37
C GLN A 107 -11.52 15.83 -12.23
N MET A 108 -11.10 15.96 -10.96
CA MET A 108 -12.01 16.10 -9.81
C MET A 108 -12.34 17.56 -9.43
N SER A 109 -11.72 18.56 -10.05
CA SER A 109 -12.03 19.98 -9.78
C SER A 109 -13.26 20.50 -10.53
N LEU A 110 -13.76 19.74 -11.51
CA LEU A 110 -14.87 20.15 -12.37
C LEU A 110 -16.26 20.11 -11.71
N PHE A 111 -16.41 19.45 -10.55
CA PHE A 111 -17.71 19.35 -9.85
C PHE A 111 -17.86 20.27 -8.64
N LYS A 112 -16.87 21.13 -8.34
CA LYS A 112 -16.94 22.04 -7.17
C LYS A 112 -17.51 23.43 -7.45
N ASN A 113 -18.01 23.71 -8.65
CA ASN A 113 -18.62 25.01 -8.96
C ASN A 113 -19.99 24.85 -9.63
N THR A 114 -21.08 24.87 -8.87
CA THR A 114 -22.34 25.53 -9.29
C THR A 114 -23.21 25.80 -8.05
N PRO A 115 -23.46 27.06 -7.66
CA PRO A 115 -24.63 27.40 -6.86
C PRO A 115 -25.85 27.55 -7.80
N ALA A 116 -26.97 26.95 -7.43
CA ALA A 116 -28.30 27.30 -7.90
C ALA A 116 -29.22 27.40 -6.68
#